data_AF-A0A1I0KAX3-F1
#
_entry.id   AF-A0A1I0KAX3-F1
#
_cell.length_a   1.000
_cell.length_b   1.000
_cell.length_c   1.000
_cell.angle_alpha   90.00
_cell.angle_beta   90.00
_cell.angle_gamma   90.00
#
_symmetry.space_group_name_H-M   'P 1'
#
loop_
_entity.id
_entity.type
_entity.pdbx_description
1 polymer ?
#
loop_
_entity_poly.entity_id
_entity_poly.type
_entity_poly.pdbx_seq_one_letter_code
_entity_poly.pdbx_strand_id
1 'polypeptide(L)'
;MNRLRALLPLVGCLLLAGCGDDPADGESCEGGGYVCASKAEALECRQGQWRAIPCRGSQGCQESGDTIRCDTSSNLAGDNCGSSAEGRGLCRIDGLAVLECRLGVLVEAQTCRSCSASGEQIICQQ
;
A
#
# COMPACT_ATOMS: atom_id res chain seq x y z
N MET A 1 -51.38 -21.36 42.40
CA MET A 1 -50.20 -21.99 43.05
C MET A 1 -49.34 -22.63 41.97
N ASN A 2 -48.00 -22.54 42.10
CA ASN A 2 -46.92 -23.03 41.21
C ASN A 2 -46.73 -22.25 39.89
N ARG A 3 -45.73 -21.37 39.67
CA ARG A 3 -44.26 -21.41 39.81
C ARG A 3 -43.60 -22.50 38.95
N LEU A 4 -43.05 -22.10 37.80
CA LEU A 4 -41.75 -22.58 37.30
C LEU A 4 -41.28 -21.68 36.14
N ARG A 5 -40.25 -20.88 36.44
CA ARG A 5 -39.46 -20.11 35.48
C ARG A 5 -38.58 -21.11 34.72
N ALA A 6 -38.77 -21.24 33.41
CA ALA A 6 -37.81 -21.93 32.55
C ALA A 6 -36.98 -20.85 31.82
N LEU A 7 -35.80 -20.59 32.37
CA LEU A 7 -34.74 -19.82 31.74
C LEU A 7 -34.27 -20.60 30.52
N LEU A 8 -34.60 -20.13 29.30
CA LEU A 8 -33.98 -20.62 28.08
C LEU A 8 -32.54 -20.07 28.03
N PRO A 9 -31.50 -20.91 27.96
CA PRO A 9 -30.15 -20.40 27.76
C PRO A 9 -30.05 -19.92 26.31
N LEU A 10 -29.79 -18.63 26.13
CA LEU A 10 -29.23 -18.10 24.88
C LEU A 10 -27.84 -18.72 24.73
N VAL A 11 -27.76 -19.92 24.14
CA VAL A 11 -26.50 -20.47 23.64
C VAL A 11 -26.19 -19.68 22.38
N GLY A 12 -25.59 -18.50 22.57
CA GLY A 12 -24.95 -17.76 21.50
C GLY A 12 -23.75 -18.58 21.03
N CYS A 13 -23.90 -19.25 19.89
CA CYS A 13 -22.76 -19.79 19.15
C CYS A 13 -21.83 -18.62 18.81
N LEU A 14 -20.80 -18.46 19.64
CA LEU A 14 -19.66 -17.60 19.36
C LEU A 14 -18.96 -18.18 18.13
N LEU A 15 -19.23 -17.59 16.96
CA LEU A 15 -18.48 -17.86 15.74
C LEU A 15 -17.08 -17.25 15.93
N LEU A 16 -16.15 -18.03 16.46
CA LEU A 16 -14.72 -17.74 16.34
C LEU A 16 -14.33 -18.06 14.90
N ALA A 17 -14.68 -17.16 13.97
CA ALA A 17 -14.00 -17.08 12.70
C ALA A 17 -12.58 -16.58 13.02
N GLY A 18 -11.64 -17.51 13.17
CA GLY A 18 -10.22 -17.20 13.06
C GLY A 18 -9.93 -16.85 11.61
N CYS A 19 -10.30 -15.64 11.20
CA CYS A 19 -9.73 -15.00 10.05
C CYS A 19 -8.35 -14.51 10.50
N GLY A 20 -7.29 -14.85 9.77
CA GLY A 20 -6.03 -14.12 9.97
C GLY A 20 -6.33 -12.67 9.64
N ASP A 21 -6.18 -11.78 10.62
CA ASP A 21 -6.31 -10.35 10.39
C ASP A 21 -5.09 -9.93 9.56
N ASP A 22 -5.24 -9.95 8.23
CA ASP A 22 -4.26 -9.36 7.33
C ASP A 22 -4.17 -7.88 7.66
N PRO A 23 -2.95 -7.32 7.81
CA PRO A 23 -2.78 -5.93 8.20
C PRO A 23 -3.49 -5.01 7.20
N ALA A 24 -4.07 -3.93 7.70
CA ALA A 24 -4.77 -2.92 6.89
C ALA A 24 -4.24 -1.50 7.11
N ASP A 25 -4.54 -0.60 6.17
CA ASP A 25 -4.15 0.82 6.26
C ASP A 25 -4.66 1.49 7.54
N GLY A 26 -3.77 2.23 8.20
CA GLY A 26 -4.06 2.96 9.44
C GLY A 26 -4.05 2.12 10.72
N GLU A 27 -3.97 0.78 10.61
CA GLU A 27 -3.82 -0.07 11.79
C GLU A 27 -2.45 0.09 12.45
N SER A 28 -2.39 -0.18 13.75
CA SER A 28 -1.12 -0.13 14.48
C SER A 28 -0.20 -1.27 14.05
N CYS A 29 1.09 -0.96 13.94
CA CYS A 29 2.13 -1.92 13.61
C CYS A 29 3.32 -1.72 14.54
N GLU A 30 4.05 -2.81 14.83
CA GLU A 30 5.26 -2.76 15.63
C GLU A 30 6.49 -2.97 14.75
N GLY A 31 7.56 -2.19 15.01
CA GLY A 31 8.80 -2.25 14.25
C GLY A 31 8.72 -1.44 12.95
N GLY A 32 9.25 -2.03 11.88
CA GLY A 32 9.24 -1.47 10.53
C GLY A 32 9.27 -2.60 9.52
N GLY A 33 8.93 -2.30 8.27
CA GLY A 33 8.92 -3.29 7.21
C GLY A 33 7.83 -3.03 6.19
N TYR A 34 7.73 -3.95 5.23
CA TYR A 34 6.73 -3.93 4.18
C TYR A 34 6.08 -5.29 4.03
N VAL A 35 4.79 -5.30 3.72
CA VAL A 35 4.00 -6.51 3.43
C VAL A 35 3.12 -6.26 2.22
N CYS A 36 2.76 -7.30 1.48
CA CYS A 36 1.73 -7.19 0.44
C CYS A 36 0.35 -7.46 1.07
N ALA A 37 -0.47 -6.42 1.26
CA ALA A 37 -1.87 -6.61 1.69
C ALA A 37 -2.73 -7.16 0.55
N SER A 38 -2.38 -6.85 -0.69
CA SER A 38 -2.97 -7.47 -1.88
C SER A 38 -2.03 -7.36 -3.08
N LYS A 39 -2.43 -7.93 -4.23
CA LYS A 39 -1.70 -7.71 -5.48
C LYS A 39 -1.62 -6.23 -5.87
N ALA A 40 -2.59 -5.40 -5.48
CA ALA A 40 -2.63 -4.00 -5.87
C ALA A 40 -2.06 -3.05 -4.80
N GLU A 41 -1.66 -3.57 -3.64
CA GLU A 41 -1.35 -2.75 -2.47
C GLU A 41 -0.28 -3.41 -1.59
N ALA A 42 0.76 -2.62 -1.30
CA ALA A 42 1.73 -2.91 -0.25
C ALA A 42 1.40 -2.05 0.97
N LEU A 43 1.73 -2.52 2.17
CA LEU A 43 1.73 -1.70 3.38
C LEU A 43 3.16 -1.47 3.84
N GLU A 44 3.45 -0.26 4.26
CA GLU A 44 4.68 0.10 4.98
C GLU A 44 4.34 0.36 6.44
N CYS A 45 5.02 -0.31 7.38
CA CYS A 45 4.92 0.05 8.78
C CYS A 45 5.79 1.29 9.04
N ARG A 46 5.15 2.45 9.24
CA ARG A 46 5.82 3.73 9.42
C ARG A 46 5.23 4.47 10.62
N GLN A 47 6.09 4.81 11.57
CA GLN A 47 5.69 5.52 12.80
C GLN A 47 4.62 4.76 13.62
N GLY A 48 4.71 3.43 13.63
CA GLY A 48 3.78 2.58 14.38
C GLY A 48 2.41 2.41 13.72
N GLN A 49 2.25 2.82 12.46
CA GLN A 49 1.03 2.64 11.69
C GLN A 49 1.34 2.05 10.31
N TRP A 50 0.48 1.12 9.86
CA TRP A 50 0.49 0.65 8.49
C TRP A 50 0.03 1.76 7.55
N ARG A 51 0.77 1.97 6.48
CA ARG A 51 0.44 2.93 5.44
C ARG A 51 0.36 2.25 4.09
N ALA A 52 -0.79 2.33 3.43
CA ALA A 52 -0.99 1.75 2.12
C ALA A 52 -0.20 2.48 1.02
N ILE A 53 0.45 1.69 0.16
CA ILE A 53 1.19 2.10 -1.01
C ILE A 53 0.59 1.35 -2.20
N PRO A 54 -0.06 2.06 -3.14
CA PRO A 54 -0.58 1.45 -4.36
C PRO A 54 0.55 0.80 -5.17
N CYS A 55 0.31 -0.40 -5.70
CA CYS A 55 1.19 -1.10 -6.64
C CYS A 55 0.44 -1.25 -7.96
N ARG A 56 0.17 -0.12 -8.63
CA ARG A 56 -0.73 -0.09 -9.80
C ARG A 56 -0.13 -0.70 -11.07
N GLY A 57 1.18 -0.92 -11.09
CA GLY A 57 1.85 -1.51 -12.25
C GLY A 57 1.42 -2.96 -12.46
N SER A 58 1.64 -3.47 -13.67
CA SER A 58 1.13 -4.78 -14.11
C SER A 58 1.58 -5.96 -13.22
N GLN A 59 2.76 -5.84 -12.62
CA GLN A 59 3.31 -6.88 -11.76
C GLN A 59 2.72 -6.84 -10.35
N GLY A 60 2.10 -5.74 -9.94
CA GLY A 60 1.52 -5.57 -8.61
C GLY A 60 2.55 -5.62 -7.49
N CYS A 61 2.08 -5.95 -6.29
CA CYS A 61 2.89 -6.31 -5.14
C CYS A 61 3.27 -7.79 -5.22
N GLN A 62 4.56 -8.09 -5.02
CA GLN A 62 5.10 -9.44 -5.01
C GLN A 62 6.00 -9.65 -3.81
N GLU A 63 5.90 -10.81 -3.18
CA GLU A 63 6.79 -11.23 -2.10
C GLU A 63 7.94 -12.05 -2.69
N SER A 64 9.16 -11.79 -2.23
CA SER A 64 10.39 -12.47 -2.64
C SER A 64 11.28 -12.67 -1.41
N GLY A 65 11.09 -13.83 -0.75
CA GLY A 65 11.73 -14.12 0.53
C GLY A 65 11.27 -13.11 1.58
N ASP A 66 12.23 -12.47 2.26
CA ASP A 66 11.96 -11.47 3.29
C ASP A 66 11.75 -10.04 2.72
N THR A 67 11.64 -9.90 1.40
CA THR A 67 11.45 -8.60 0.75
C THR A 67 10.19 -8.59 -0.07
N ILE A 68 9.56 -7.42 -0.19
CA ILE A 68 8.44 -7.20 -1.11
C ILE A 68 8.86 -6.26 -2.23
N ARG A 69 8.25 -6.44 -3.39
CA ARG A 69 8.44 -5.61 -4.57
C ARG A 69 7.10 -5.09 -5.03
N CYS A 70 6.89 -3.79 -4.85
CA CYS A 70 5.72 -3.06 -5.32
C CYS A 70 6.02 -2.44 -6.69
N ASP A 71 5.28 -2.84 -7.73
CA ASP A 71 5.37 -2.22 -9.06
C ASP A 71 4.62 -0.88 -9.07
N THR A 72 5.37 0.21 -8.88
CA THR A 72 4.85 1.58 -8.84
C THR A 72 4.81 2.25 -10.21
N SER A 73 5.12 1.54 -11.30
CA SER A 73 5.25 2.11 -12.65
C SER A 73 3.98 2.77 -13.20
N SER A 74 2.82 2.46 -12.63
CA SER A 74 1.51 3.03 -12.99
C SER A 74 0.88 3.85 -11.85
N ASN A 75 1.67 4.20 -10.83
CA ASN A 75 1.19 5.06 -9.75
C ASN A 75 0.98 6.50 -10.24
N LEU A 76 0.09 7.20 -9.56
CA LEU A 76 -0.41 8.51 -9.93
C LEU A 76 0.05 9.58 -8.93
N ALA A 77 -0.04 10.84 -9.34
CA ALA A 77 0.13 11.95 -8.41
C ALA A 77 -0.92 11.84 -7.28
N GLY A 78 -0.48 12.04 -6.04
CA GLY A 78 -1.27 11.88 -4.84
C GLY A 78 -1.22 10.46 -4.22
N ASP A 79 -0.74 9.45 -4.96
CA ASP A 79 -0.55 8.12 -4.36
C ASP A 79 0.57 8.18 -3.29
N ASN A 80 0.40 7.42 -2.22
CA ASN A 80 1.46 7.22 -1.24
C ASN A 80 2.66 6.51 -1.90
N CYS A 81 3.86 6.84 -1.42
CA CYS A 81 5.09 6.14 -1.77
C CYS A 81 5.87 5.78 -0.51
N GLY A 82 6.55 4.64 -0.54
CA GLY A 82 7.31 4.13 0.60
C GLY A 82 8.54 4.98 0.90
N SER A 83 9.04 4.90 2.12
CA SER A 83 10.24 5.65 2.57
C SER A 83 11.48 5.34 1.71
N SER A 84 11.59 4.12 1.19
CA SER A 84 12.65 3.72 0.25
C SER A 84 12.56 4.38 -1.14
N ALA A 85 11.43 5.01 -1.45
CA ALA A 85 11.20 5.72 -2.70
C ALA A 85 11.38 7.24 -2.58
N GLU A 86 11.61 7.78 -1.38
CA GLU A 86 11.75 9.22 -1.16
C GLU A 86 12.83 9.85 -2.05
N GLY A 87 12.48 10.94 -2.73
CA GLY A 87 13.34 11.63 -3.72
C GLY A 87 13.52 10.89 -5.05
N ARG A 88 12.95 9.69 -5.23
CA ARG A 88 12.98 8.98 -6.51
C ARG A 88 11.89 9.47 -7.44
N GLY A 89 12.24 9.57 -8.72
CA GLY A 89 11.31 9.91 -9.79
C GLY A 89 10.74 8.69 -10.49
N LEU A 90 9.52 8.82 -11.03
CA LEU A 90 8.96 7.94 -12.05
C LEU A 90 8.23 8.78 -13.12
N CYS A 91 8.05 8.22 -14.31
CA CYS A 91 7.22 8.87 -15.32
C CYS A 91 5.74 8.74 -14.98
N ARG A 92 4.99 9.83 -15.14
CA ARG A 92 3.53 9.77 -15.17
C ARG A 92 3.09 8.83 -16.29
N ILE A 93 1.97 8.14 -16.10
CA ILE A 93 1.51 7.08 -17.00
C ILE A 93 1.27 7.52 -18.45
N ASP A 94 0.99 8.81 -18.68
CA ASP A 94 0.87 9.40 -20.02
C ASP A 94 2.21 9.72 -20.68
N GLY A 95 3.32 9.60 -19.95
CA GLY A 95 4.66 9.93 -20.40
C GLY A 95 4.92 11.43 -20.54
N LEU A 96 4.08 12.31 -19.96
CA LEU A 96 4.16 13.76 -20.16
C LEU A 96 4.59 14.53 -18.90
N ALA A 97 4.95 13.84 -17.83
CA ALA A 97 5.48 14.45 -16.62
C ALA A 97 6.34 13.46 -15.81
N VAL A 98 7.17 14.01 -14.93
CA VAL A 98 7.85 13.25 -13.87
C VAL A 98 7.08 13.44 -12.56
N LEU A 99 6.79 12.34 -11.90
CA LEU A 99 6.36 12.32 -10.51
C LEU A 99 7.58 12.04 -9.63
N GLU A 100 7.65 12.67 -8.47
CA GLU A 100 8.70 12.44 -7.48
C GLU A 100 8.05 12.15 -6.13
N CYS A 101 8.59 11.17 -5.41
CA CYS A 101 8.15 10.90 -4.04
C CYS A 101 8.66 11.99 -3.11
N ARG A 102 7.76 12.81 -2.58
CA ARG A 102 8.07 13.86 -1.61
C ARG A 102 7.16 13.72 -0.39
N LEU A 103 7.77 13.62 0.79
CA LEU A 103 7.08 13.42 2.07
C LEU A 103 6.16 12.19 2.06
N GLY A 104 6.59 11.11 1.39
CA GLY A 104 5.82 9.88 1.24
C GLY A 104 4.59 9.99 0.33
N VAL A 105 4.51 11.02 -0.53
CA VAL A 105 3.46 11.18 -1.54
C VAL A 105 4.09 11.45 -2.91
N LEU A 106 3.58 10.83 -3.96
CA LEU A 106 3.98 11.15 -5.33
C LEU A 106 3.42 12.51 -5.73
N VAL A 107 4.30 13.45 -6.06
CA VAL A 107 3.91 14.78 -6.54
C VAL A 107 4.47 15.01 -7.93
N GLU A 108 3.73 15.75 -8.76
CA GLU A 108 4.24 16.18 -10.05
C GLU A 108 5.41 17.16 -9.86
N ALA A 109 6.59 16.75 -10.33
CA ALA A 109 7.81 17.52 -10.16
C ALA A 109 8.10 18.42 -11.37
N GLN A 110 7.78 17.94 -12.58
CA GLN A 110 8.01 18.66 -13.84
C GLN A 110 7.15 18.06 -14.97
N THR A 111 6.64 18.92 -15.85
CA THR A 111 6.00 18.52 -17.11
C THR A 111 7.04 18.38 -18.22
N CYS A 112 6.85 17.41 -19.10
CA CYS A 112 7.74 17.05 -20.20
C CYS A 112 6.94 16.90 -21.50
N ARG A 113 7.61 17.02 -22.66
CA ARG A 113 7.06 16.55 -23.94
C ARG A 113 7.09 15.03 -24.01
N SER A 114 8.12 14.42 -23.43
CA SER A 114 8.20 12.97 -23.26
C SER A 114 8.99 12.65 -21.98
N CYS A 115 8.60 11.59 -21.31
CA CYS A 115 9.26 11.04 -20.13
C CYS A 115 9.58 9.57 -20.40
N SER A 116 10.81 9.17 -20.12
CA SER A 116 11.22 7.77 -20.18
C SER A 116 12.13 7.41 -19.00
N ALA A 117 12.02 6.17 -18.54
CA ALA A 117 12.93 5.61 -17.55
C ALA A 117 14.07 4.89 -18.27
N SER A 118 15.32 5.21 -17.91
CA SER A 118 16.53 4.55 -18.38
C SER A 118 17.31 4.04 -17.16
N GLY A 119 17.06 2.79 -16.78
CA GLY A 119 17.53 2.26 -15.50
C GLY A 119 16.87 3.01 -14.34
N GLU A 120 17.68 3.59 -13.45
CA GLU A 120 17.20 4.41 -12.33
C GLU A 120 17.03 5.89 -12.68
N GLN A 121 17.46 6.30 -13.88
CA GLN A 121 17.39 7.68 -14.32
C GLN A 121 16.07 7.95 -15.04
N ILE A 122 15.42 9.05 -14.67
CA ILE A 122 14.26 9.57 -15.40
C ILE A 122 14.73 10.64 -16.38
N ILE A 123 14.43 10.42 -17.65
CA ILE A 123 14.74 11.34 -18.75
C ILE A 123 13.47 12.13 -19.06
N CYS A 124 13.47 13.42 -18.74
CA CYS A 124 12.42 14.35 -19.13
C CYS A 124 12.91 15.19 -20.33
N GLN A 125 12.25 15.02 -21.48
CA GLN A 125 12.53 15.81 -22.68
C GLN A 125 11.56 17.00 -22.75
N GLN A 126 12.05 18.19 -23.08
CA GLN A 126 11.24 19.40 -23.25
C GLN A 126 10.81 19.60 -24.72
#